data_AF-A0A7W9G890-F1
#
_entry.id   AF-A0A7W9G890-F1
#
_cell.length_a   1.000
_cell.length_b   1.000
_cell.length_c   1.000
_cell.angle_alpha   90.00
_cell.angle_beta   90.00
_cell.angle_gamma   90.00
#
_symmetry.space_group_name_H-M   'P 1'
#
loop_
_entity.id
_entity.type
_entity.pdbx_description
1 polymer ?
#
loop_
_entity_poly.entity_id
_entity_poly.type
_entity_poly.pdbx_seq_one_letter_code
_entity_poly.pdbx_strand_id
1 'polypeptide(L)' 'MGFIRGFGQFWYDLIVGDDWKIAVAVTVTLALGTAALLVFGPPSAVLTPVLGVCLMAAFAIALRIDVRDR' A
#
# COMPACT_ATOMS: atom_id res chain seq x y z
N MET A 1 -6.70 -2.83 -22.32
CA MET A 1 -5.43 -2.16 -22.68
C MET A 1 -4.86 -1.28 -21.56
N GLY A 2 -5.68 -0.58 -20.76
CA GLY A 2 -5.18 0.35 -19.73
C GLY A 2 -4.56 -0.30 -18.47
N PHE A 3 -5.14 -1.40 -17.96
CA PHE A 3 -4.68 -2.01 -16.70
C PHE A 3 -3.24 -2.51 -16.72
N ILE A 4 -2.82 -3.18 -17.81
CA ILE A 4 -1.45 -3.70 -17.95
C ILE A 4 -0.45 -2.55 -18.01
N ARG A 5 -0.79 -1.46 -18.70
CA ARG A 5 0.06 -0.27 -18.82
C ARG A 5 0.17 0.47 -17.48
N GLY A 6 -0.93 0.64 -16.75
CA GLY A 6 -0.93 1.24 -15.42
C GLY A 6 -0.14 0.40 -14.40
N PHE A 7 -0.29 -0.93 -14.46
CA PHE A 7 0.47 -1.85 -13.61
C PHE A 7 1.97 -1.78 -13.90
N GLY A 8 2.38 -1.78 -15.17
CA GLY A 8 3.79 -1.63 -15.53
C GLY A 8 4.38 -0.28 -15.14
N GLN A 9 3.60 0.80 -15.28
CA GLN A 9 4.04 2.14 -14.90
C GLN A 9 4.19 2.30 -13.39
N PHE A 10 3.30 1.70 -12.59
CA PHE A 10 3.47 1.60 -11.13
C PHE A 10 4.80 0.96 -10.74
N TRP A 11 5.12 -0.21 -11.31
CA TRP A 11 6.39 -0.89 -11.01
C TRP A 11 7.60 -0.06 -11.44
N TYR A 12 7.49 0.67 -12.55
CA TYR A 12 8.54 1.57 -13.01
C TYR A 12 8.72 2.77 -12.07
N ASP A 13 7.64 3.44 -11.65
CA ASP A 13 7.71 4.57 -10.73
C ASP A 13 8.21 4.17 -9.33
N LEU A 14 7.86 2.95 -8.89
CA LEU A 14 8.32 2.39 -7.62
C LEU A 14 9.80 2.00 -7.62
N ILE A 15 10.27 1.30 -8.66
CA ILE A 15 11.64 0.73 -8.69
C ILE A 15 12.65 1.71 -9.30
N VAL A 16 12.26 2.39 -10.38
CA VAL A 16 13.14 3.21 -11.22
C VAL A 16 12.91 4.70 -11.00
N GLY A 17 11.66 5.12 -10.82
CA GLY A 17 11.28 6.52 -10.62
C GLY A 17 11.57 7.08 -9.22
N ASP A 18 11.83 6.22 -8.23
CA ASP A 18 11.99 6.57 -6.80
C ASP A 18 10.90 7.56 -6.34
N ASP A 19 9.64 7.25 -6.64
CA ASP A 19 8.53 8.10 -6.22
C ASP A 19 8.36 8.01 -4.69
N TRP A 20 8.96 8.98 -3.99
CA TRP A 20 9.01 9.03 -2.54
C TRP A 20 7.62 8.97 -1.89
N LYS A 21 6.56 9.41 -2.59
CA LYS A 21 5.18 9.33 -2.08
C LYS A 21 4.73 7.87 -1.95
N ILE A 22 5.02 7.05 -2.97
CA ILE A 22 4.66 5.63 -3.00
C ILE A 22 5.49 4.88 -1.96
N ALA A 23 6.80 5.16 -1.89
CA ALA A 23 7.68 4.57 -0.88
C ALA A 23 7.19 4.87 0.55
N VAL A 24 6.89 6.14 0.86
CA VAL A 24 6.35 6.54 2.18
C VAL A 24 5.02 5.83 2.48
N ALA A 25 4.10 5.75 1.51
CA ALA A 25 2.82 5.08 1.71
C ALA A 25 2.99 3.57 2.05
N VAL A 26 3.86 2.87 1.32
CA VAL A 26 4.16 1.45 1.56
C VAL A 26 4.82 1.27 2.94
N THR A 27 5.85 2.05 3.25
CA THR A 27 6.58 1.96 4.53
C THR A 27 5.68 2.27 5.72
N VAL A 28 4.87 3.33 5.66
CA VAL A 28 3.94 3.68 6.74
C VAL A 28 2.93 2.55 6.97
N THR A 29 2.40 1.95 5.91
CA THR A 29 1.40 0.89 6.07
C THR A 29 2.00 -0.39 6.67
N LEU A 30 3.22 -0.76 6.26
CA LEU A 30 3.96 -1.88 6.86
C LEU A 30 4.33 -1.60 8.33
N ALA A 31 4.75 -0.38 8.65
CA ALA A 31 5.08 0.04 10.01
C ALA A 31 3.85 0.01 10.93
N LEU A 32 2.70 0.47 10.46
CA LEU A 32 1.45 0.39 11.22
C LEU A 32 0.99 -1.06 11.42
N GLY A 33 1.11 -1.90 10.39
CA GLY A 33 0.78 -3.33 10.50
C GLY A 33 1.66 -4.07 11.50
N THR A 34 2.97 -3.80 11.48
CA THR A 34 3.93 -4.37 12.45
C THR A 34 3.70 -3.83 13.87
N ALA A 35 3.44 -2.53 14.02
CA ALA A 35 3.07 -1.96 15.32
C ALA A 35 1.79 -2.60 15.88
N ALA A 36 0.77 -2.81 15.05
CA ALA A 36 -0.45 -3.50 15.46
C ALA A 36 -0.17 -4.94 15.91
N LEU A 37 0.66 -5.68 15.18
CA LEU A 37 1.09 -7.03 15.59
C LEU A 37 1.79 -7.05 16.95
N LEU A 38 2.68 -6.08 17.19
CA LEU A 38 3.43 -5.98 18.45
C LEU A 38 2.54 -5.65 19.65
N VAL A 39 1.48 -4.85 19.43
CA VAL A 39 0.56 -4.42 20.50
C VAL A 39 -0.54 -5.44 20.77
N PHE A 40 -1.12 -6.04 19.72
CA PHE A 40 -2.30 -6.89 19.82
C PHE A 40 -1.98 -8.40 19.76
N GLY A 41 -0.73 -8.78 19.49
CA GLY A 41 -0.31 -10.18 19.41
C GLY A 41 -0.66 -10.83 18.07
N PRO A 42 -0.59 -12.19 17.98
CA PRO A 42 -0.79 -12.90 16.73
C PRO A 42 -2.19 -12.63 16.14
N PRO A 43 -2.30 -12.48 14.82
CA PRO A 43 -3.57 -12.15 14.18
C PRO A 43 -4.65 -13.19 14.48
N SER A 44 -5.80 -12.74 14.98
CA SER A 44 -6.99 -13.59 15.05
C SER A 44 -7.62 -13.71 13.66
N ALA A 45 -8.45 -14.74 13.45
CA ALA A 45 -9.15 -14.98 12.18
C ALA A 45 -9.98 -13.78 11.67
N VAL A 46 -10.29 -12.82 12.55
CA VAL A 46 -10.99 -11.57 12.23
C VAL A 46 -10.01 -10.42 12.01
N LEU A 47 -8.93 -10.35 12.78
CA LEU A 47 -7.98 -9.24 12.75
C LEU A 47 -7.12 -9.26 11.47
N THR A 48 -6.75 -10.45 10.98
CA THR A 48 -6.01 -10.61 9.72
C THR A 48 -6.76 -10.07 8.49
N PRO A 49 -8.02 -10.49 8.21
CA PRO A 49 -8.73 -9.96 7.05
C PRO A 49 -9.05 -8.48 7.18
N VAL A 50 -9.34 -7.97 8.39
CA VAL A 50 -9.57 -6.53 8.62
C VAL A 50 -8.31 -5.73 8.28
N LEU A 51 -7.14 -6.12 8.79
CA LEU A 51 -5.88 -5.47 8.45
C LEU A 51 -5.58 -5.56 6.95
N GLY A 52 -5.86 -6.70 6.32
CA GLY A 52 -5.72 -6.87 4.87
C GLY A 52 -6.60 -5.91 4.07
N VAL A 53 -7.87 -5.74 4.46
CA VAL A 53 -8.79 -4.78 3.83
C VAL A 53 -8.31 -3.35 4.06
N CYS A 54 -7.87 -3.00 5.27
CA CYS A 54 -7.31 -1.67 5.56
C CYS A 54 -6.05 -1.37 4.73
N LEU A 55 -5.15 -2.35 4.58
CA LEU A 55 -3.95 -2.25 3.74
C LEU A 55 -4.34 -2.02 2.27
N MET A 56 -5.29 -2.80 1.74
CA MET A 56 -5.76 -2.63 0.36
C MET A 56 -6.47 -1.30 0.13
N ALA A 57 -7.25 -0.83 1.10
CA ALA A 57 -7.90 0.47 1.03
C ALA A 57 -6.86 1.61 1.06
N ALA A 58 -5.89 1.56 1.97
CA ALA A 58 -4.81 2.54 2.05
C ALA A 58 -3.99 2.57 0.77
N PHE A 59 -3.65 1.40 0.21
CA PHE A 59 -2.94 1.29 -1.05
C PHE A 59 -3.74 1.87 -2.23
N ALA A 60 -5.04 1.54 -2.33
CA ALA A 60 -5.91 2.09 -3.37
C ALA A 60 -6.07 3.62 -3.26
N ILE A 61 -6.12 4.16 -2.03
CA ILE A 61 -6.16 5.61 -1.78
C ILE A 61 -4.85 6.24 -2.23
N ALA A 62 -3.70 5.66 -1.87
CA ALA A 62 -2.39 6.17 -2.27
C ALA A 62 -2.24 6.21 -3.81
N LEU A 63 -2.61 5.11 -4.49
CA LEU A 63 -2.62 5.07 -5.96
C LEU A 63 -3.57 6.11 -6.56
N ARG A 64 -4.75 6.30 -5.96
CA ARG A 64 -5.71 7.30 -6.46
C ARG A 64 -5.20 8.73 -6.30
N ILE A 65 -4.48 9.02 -5.22
CA ILE A 65 -3.85 10.33 -5.01
C ILE A 65 -2.77 10.55 -6.07
N ASP A 66 -1.89 9.56 -6.27
CA ASP A 66 -0.79 9.66 -7.24
C ASP A 66 -1.27 9.81 -8.69
N VAL A 67 -2.22 8.97 -9.12
CA VAL A 67 -2.81 9.04 -10.47
C VAL A 67 -3.53 10.36 -10.72
N ARG A 68 -4.05 11.04 -9.68
CA ARG A 68 -4.75 12.31 -9.83
C ARG A 68 -3.80 13.51 -9.91
N ASP A 69 -2.58 13.38 -9.40
CA ASP A 69 -1.57 14.43 -9.45
C ASP A 69 -0.79 14.47 -10.78
N ARG A 70 -0.96 13.47 -11.67
CA ARG A 70 -0.33 13.38 -13.00
C ARG A 70 -1.32 13.64 -14.14
#